data_AF-A0A316ZHB8-F1
#
_entry.id   AF-A0A316ZHB8-F1
#
_cell.length_a   1.000
_cell.length_b   1.000
_cell.length_c   1.000
_cell.angle_alpha   90.00
_cell.angle_beta   90.00
_cell.angle_gamma   90.00
#
_symmetry.space_group_name_H-M   'P 1'
#
loop_
_entity.id
_entity.type
_entity.pdbx_description
1 polymer ?
#
loop_
_entity_poly.entity_id
_entity_poly.type
_entity_poly.pdbx_seq_one_letter_code
_entity_poly.pdbx_strand_id
1 'polypeptide(L)'
;GFNEMDFVGEGSSGGSAFSKYVDVWNNIIVPKATGDTLLISPSSAYQAYEKQVGWFIGNVTRKPDILSVHIFQDTAEKALKILEHYRKYKMPMWITELACINYEGPTRYCSQDETNTFWQTIIPKLEADKDV
;
A
#
# COMPACT_ATOMS: atom_id res chain seq x y z
N GLY A 1 -0.58 -0.22 9.32
CA GLY A 1 0.60 -0.92 9.82
C GLY A 1 1.79 0.02 9.80
N PHE A 2 2.98 -0.48 9.42
CA PHE A 2 4.15 0.38 9.19
C PHE A 2 4.03 1.11 7.85
N ASN A 3 4.61 2.31 7.76
CA ASN A 3 4.69 3.04 6.50
C ASN A 3 5.90 2.56 5.69
N GLU A 4 5.70 1.88 4.56
CA GLU A 4 6.79 1.54 3.61
C GLU A 4 8.02 0.89 4.26
N MET A 5 7.81 -0.22 4.97
CA MET A 5 8.88 -0.96 5.68
C MET A 5 9.95 -1.55 4.76
N ASP A 6 9.67 -1.55 3.46
CA ASP A 6 10.48 -2.08 2.37
C ASP A 6 11.47 -1.06 1.80
N PHE A 7 11.35 0.23 2.13
CA PHE A 7 12.18 1.30 1.56
C PHE A 7 12.86 2.15 2.63
N VAL A 8 14.10 2.55 2.37
CA VAL A 8 14.88 3.46 3.22
C VAL A 8 14.86 4.83 2.56
N GLY A 9 14.06 5.72 3.12
CA GLY A 9 13.88 7.08 2.65
C GLY A 9 13.24 7.95 3.72
N GLU A 10 13.10 9.23 3.43
CA GLU A 10 12.39 10.14 4.33
C GLU A 10 10.90 9.73 4.42
N GLY A 11 10.40 9.55 5.63
CA GLY A 11 9.01 9.14 5.89
C GLY A 11 8.74 7.63 5.81
N SER A 12 9.65 6.83 5.25
CA SER A 12 9.52 5.37 5.18
C SER A 12 10.13 4.71 6.43
N SER A 13 9.56 3.59 6.86
CA SER A 13 9.96 2.90 8.10
C SER A 13 11.08 1.88 7.91
N GLY A 14 11.59 1.71 6.68
CA GLY A 14 12.64 0.76 6.34
C GLY A 14 13.95 0.93 7.12
N GLY A 15 14.87 -0.03 6.91
CA GLY A 15 16.20 -0.02 7.53
C GLY A 15 16.35 -0.96 8.72
N SER A 16 15.26 -1.58 9.19
CA SER A 16 15.31 -2.74 10.09
C SER A 16 15.21 -4.07 9.33
N ALA A 17 15.68 -5.16 9.94
CA ALA A 17 15.44 -6.51 9.43
C ALA A 17 13.93 -6.82 9.39
N PHE A 18 13.46 -7.52 8.35
CA PHE A 18 12.03 -7.76 8.18
C PHE A 18 11.36 -8.53 9.32
N SER A 19 12.10 -9.44 9.97
CA SER A 19 11.65 -10.15 11.17
C SER A 19 11.25 -9.21 12.30
N LYS A 20 11.91 -8.05 12.44
CA LYS A 20 11.58 -7.07 13.48
C LYS A 20 10.18 -6.47 13.27
N TYR A 21 9.75 -6.25 12.02
CA TYR A 21 8.38 -5.77 11.77
C TYR A 21 7.34 -6.84 12.12
N VAL A 22 7.63 -8.11 11.84
CA VAL A 22 6.78 -9.24 12.25
C VAL A 22 6.70 -9.32 13.78
N ASP A 23 7.84 -9.19 14.47
CA ASP A 23 7.88 -9.19 15.92
C ASP A 23 7.07 -8.03 16.53
N VAL A 24 7.23 -6.81 16.00
CA VAL A 24 6.47 -5.65 16.47
C VAL A 24 4.99 -5.80 16.13
N TRP A 25 4.64 -6.34 14.96
CA TRP A 25 3.25 -6.61 14.61
C TRP A 25 2.60 -7.57 15.61
N ASN A 26 3.22 -8.72 15.82
CA ASN A 26 2.68 -9.79 16.66
C ASN A 26 2.63 -9.39 18.15
N ASN A 27 3.62 -8.65 18.63
CA ASN A 27 3.76 -8.36 20.07
C ASN A 27 3.26 -6.97 20.48
N ILE A 28 3.07 -6.04 19.55
CA ILE A 28 2.68 -4.66 19.86
C ILE A 28 1.39 -4.25 19.14
N ILE A 29 1.31 -4.46 17.82
CA ILE A 29 0.15 -4.01 17.04
C ILE A 29 -1.06 -4.91 17.29
N VAL A 30 -0.90 -6.22 17.11
CA VAL A 30 -1.97 -7.20 17.29
C VAL A 30 -2.59 -7.14 18.70
N PRO A 31 -1.81 -7.08 19.80
CA PRO A 31 -2.41 -7.02 21.14
C PRO A 31 -3.16 -5.72 21.45
N LYS A 32 -2.93 -4.66 20.66
CA LYS A 32 -3.67 -3.39 20.80
C LYS A 32 -5.00 -3.38 20.04
N ALA A 33 -5.20 -4.30 19.10
CA ALA A 33 -6.48 -4.43 18.42
C ALA A 33 -7.49 -5.12 19.33
N THR A 34 -8.37 -4.32 19.93
CA THR A 34 -9.44 -4.77 20.84
C THR A 34 -10.80 -4.49 20.23
N GLY A 35 -11.82 -5.27 20.62
CA GLY A 35 -13.16 -5.16 20.05
C GLY A 35 -13.15 -5.30 18.52
N ASP A 36 -13.83 -4.38 17.84
CA ASP A 36 -14.00 -4.38 16.38
C ASP A 36 -12.86 -3.66 15.64
N THR A 37 -11.68 -3.52 16.27
CA THR A 37 -10.52 -2.87 15.63
C THR A 37 -10.03 -3.71 14.44
N LEU A 38 -10.11 -3.11 13.25
CA LEU A 38 -9.54 -3.65 12.03
C LEU A 38 -8.04 -3.35 11.95
N LEU A 39 -7.26 -4.36 11.59
CA LEU A 39 -5.82 -4.24 11.39
C LEU A 39 -5.51 -3.98 9.92
N ILE A 40 -4.90 -2.83 9.64
CA ILE A 40 -4.47 -2.48 8.28
C ILE A 40 -3.00 -2.85 8.13
N SER A 41 -2.65 -3.53 7.04
CA SER A 41 -1.29 -4.00 6.76
C SER A 41 -0.27 -2.85 6.74
N PRO A 42 1.03 -3.16 6.72
CA PRO A 42 2.02 -2.19 6.25
C PRO A 42 1.75 -1.82 4.77
N SER A 43 2.08 -0.59 4.41
CA SER A 43 2.16 -0.14 3.01
C SER A 43 3.52 -0.49 2.41
N SER A 44 3.65 -0.37 1.09
CA SER A 44 4.88 -0.70 0.36
C SER A 44 5.19 0.38 -0.69
N ALA A 45 6.43 0.87 -0.68
CA ALA A 45 6.92 1.82 -1.67
C ALA A 45 7.11 1.18 -3.05
N TYR A 46 7.35 -0.15 -3.10
CA TYR A 46 7.55 -0.88 -4.35
C TYR A 46 6.25 -1.19 -5.11
N GLN A 47 5.07 -0.83 -4.57
CA GLN A 47 3.77 -0.95 -5.24
C GLN A 47 3.56 -2.37 -5.83
N ALA A 48 3.31 -2.52 -7.14
CA ALA A 48 3.11 -3.82 -7.80
C ALA A 48 4.37 -4.70 -7.89
N TYR A 49 5.53 -4.19 -7.50
CA TYR A 49 6.79 -4.94 -7.45
C TYR A 49 7.15 -5.39 -6.04
N GLU A 50 6.26 -5.18 -5.07
CA GLU A 50 6.46 -5.60 -3.69
C GLU A 50 6.67 -7.12 -3.59
N LYS A 51 7.57 -7.50 -2.69
CA LYS A 51 7.72 -8.89 -2.23
C LYS A 51 7.48 -8.99 -0.71
N GLN A 52 7.62 -7.86 -0.03
CA GLN A 52 7.71 -7.74 1.41
C GLN A 52 6.33 -7.79 2.07
N VAL A 53 5.27 -7.30 1.41
CA VAL A 53 3.90 -7.37 1.96
C VAL A 53 3.45 -8.83 1.96
N GLY A 54 3.66 -9.54 0.85
CA GLY A 54 3.34 -10.97 0.76
C GLY A 54 4.12 -11.81 1.76
N TRP A 55 5.43 -11.55 1.89
CA TRP A 55 6.25 -12.19 2.91
C TRP A 55 5.75 -11.89 4.32
N PHE A 56 5.44 -10.64 4.64
CA PHE A 56 4.96 -10.21 5.95
C PHE A 56 3.65 -10.90 6.33
N ILE A 57 2.65 -10.91 5.44
CA ILE A 57 1.36 -11.58 5.66
C ILE A 57 1.55 -13.08 5.92
N GLY A 58 2.56 -13.71 5.29
CA GLY A 58 2.90 -15.11 5.50
C GLY A 58 3.59 -15.42 6.83
N ASN A 59 4.11 -14.42 7.55
CA ASN A 59 4.94 -14.60 8.75
C ASN A 59 4.31 -14.02 10.04
N VAL A 60 3.20 -13.27 9.96
CA VAL A 60 2.48 -12.77 11.14
C VAL A 60 1.50 -13.80 11.70
N THR A 61 1.25 -13.74 13.02
CA THR A 61 0.35 -14.68 13.71
C THR A 61 -1.12 -14.35 13.49
N ARG A 62 -1.49 -13.06 13.53
CA ARG A 62 -2.78 -12.54 13.06
C ARG A 62 -2.54 -11.74 11.79
N LYS A 63 -3.16 -12.18 10.70
CA LYS A 63 -3.12 -11.46 9.42
C LYS A 63 -3.83 -10.10 9.55
N PRO A 64 -3.43 -9.10 8.75
CA PRO A 64 -4.24 -7.89 8.61
C PRO A 64 -5.66 -8.24 8.14
N ASP A 65 -6.60 -7.36 8.40
CA ASP A 65 -7.98 -7.41 7.92
C ASP A 65 -8.12 -6.65 6.59
N ILE A 66 -7.31 -5.59 6.40
CA ILE A 66 -7.28 -4.71 5.20
C ILE A 66 -5.84 -4.51 4.73
N LEU A 67 -5.63 -4.43 3.42
CA LEU A 67 -4.33 -4.08 2.82
C LEU A 67 -4.17 -2.57 2.69
N SER A 68 -3.07 -2.02 3.20
CA SER A 68 -2.64 -0.65 2.92
C SER A 68 -1.93 -0.62 1.57
N VAL A 69 -2.40 0.21 0.65
CA VAL A 69 -1.81 0.37 -0.69
C VAL A 69 -1.39 1.81 -0.89
N HIS A 70 -0.15 2.01 -1.30
CA HIS A 70 0.35 3.30 -1.79
C HIS A 70 0.39 3.25 -3.31
N ILE A 71 -0.07 4.33 -3.95
CA ILE A 71 -0.11 4.42 -5.40
C ILE A 71 0.53 5.73 -5.84
N PHE A 72 1.67 5.59 -6.50
CA PHE A 72 2.41 6.68 -7.12
C PHE A 72 2.58 6.31 -8.59
N GLN A 73 1.61 6.72 -9.41
CA GLN A 73 1.60 6.49 -10.85
C GLN A 73 1.21 7.74 -11.62
N ASP A 74 1.67 7.84 -12.86
CA ASP A 74 1.42 8.99 -13.74
C ASP A 74 0.17 8.85 -14.63
N THR A 75 -0.48 7.69 -14.62
CA THR A 75 -1.79 7.50 -15.27
C THR A 75 -2.71 6.64 -14.41
N ALA A 76 -4.02 6.83 -14.56
CA ALA A 76 -5.01 6.04 -13.84
C ALA A 76 -4.94 4.55 -14.21
N GLU A 77 -4.62 4.21 -15.45
CA GLU A 77 -4.49 2.82 -15.90
C GLU A 77 -3.34 2.11 -15.18
N LYS A 78 -2.22 2.79 -14.97
CA LYS A 78 -1.10 2.24 -14.19
C LYS A 78 -1.46 2.11 -12.72
N ALA A 79 -2.15 3.10 -12.14
CA ALA A 79 -2.66 3.02 -10.77
C ALA A 79 -3.56 1.78 -10.55
N LEU A 80 -4.47 1.49 -11.48
CA LEU A 80 -5.36 0.32 -11.40
C LEU A 80 -4.61 -1.01 -11.49
N LYS A 81 -3.49 -1.06 -12.22
CA LYS A 81 -2.64 -2.27 -12.27
C LYS A 81 -1.99 -2.56 -10.91
N ILE A 82 -1.73 -1.52 -10.10
CA ILE A 82 -1.29 -1.72 -8.72
C ILE A 82 -2.37 -2.44 -7.92
N LEU A 83 -3.62 -1.97 -7.99
CA LEU A 83 -4.74 -2.63 -7.30
C LEU A 83 -4.94 -4.07 -7.79
N GLU A 84 -4.88 -4.32 -9.10
CA GLU A 84 -4.97 -5.66 -9.67
C GLU A 84 -3.90 -6.60 -9.09
N HIS A 85 -2.67 -6.12 -8.93
CA HIS A 85 -1.60 -6.88 -8.28
C HIS A 85 -1.96 -7.28 -6.85
N TYR A 86 -2.49 -6.37 -6.04
CA TYR A 86 -2.85 -6.65 -4.64
C TYR A 86 -4.06 -7.56 -4.49
N ARG A 87 -4.96 -7.64 -5.50
CA ARG A 87 -6.11 -8.58 -5.46
C ARG A 87 -5.71 -10.05 -5.29
N LYS A 88 -4.45 -10.43 -5.61
CA LYS A 88 -3.92 -11.79 -5.34
C LYS A 88 -4.03 -12.20 -3.86
N TYR A 89 -4.06 -11.24 -2.95
CA TYR A 89 -4.18 -11.45 -1.51
C TYR A 89 -5.62 -11.70 -1.04
N LYS A 90 -6.63 -11.44 -1.89
CA LYS A 90 -8.06 -11.68 -1.59
C LYS A 90 -8.54 -10.98 -0.32
N MET A 91 -8.11 -9.74 -0.12
CA MET A 91 -8.47 -8.89 1.01
C MET A 91 -8.94 -7.52 0.49
N PRO A 92 -9.82 -6.82 1.23
CA PRO A 92 -10.13 -5.43 0.95
C PRO A 92 -8.88 -4.56 1.05
N MET A 93 -8.87 -3.45 0.31
CA MET A 93 -7.73 -2.55 0.18
C MET A 93 -8.14 -1.15 0.64
N TRP A 94 -7.26 -0.46 1.35
CA TRP A 94 -7.33 0.98 1.58
C TRP A 94 -6.16 1.63 0.87
N ILE A 95 -6.48 2.57 -0.02
CA ILE A 95 -5.47 3.41 -0.65
C ILE A 95 -5.15 4.53 0.33
N THR A 96 -4.09 4.35 1.10
CA THR A 96 -3.71 5.27 2.18
C THR A 96 -2.90 6.45 1.67
N GLU A 97 -2.24 6.31 0.52
CA GLU A 97 -1.58 7.40 -0.20
C GLU A 97 -1.77 7.23 -1.72
N LEU A 98 -2.14 8.31 -2.39
CA LEU A 98 -2.41 8.35 -3.82
C LEU A 98 -1.92 9.67 -4.41
N ALA A 99 -1.06 9.62 -5.42
CA ALA A 99 -0.61 10.82 -6.11
C ALA A 99 -0.27 10.58 -7.59
N CYS A 100 -0.43 11.64 -8.41
CA CYS A 100 -0.01 11.67 -9.81
C CYS A 100 1.49 11.96 -9.90
N ILE A 101 2.30 10.92 -9.75
CA ILE A 101 3.76 10.98 -9.78
C ILE A 101 4.31 9.58 -10.03
N ASN A 102 5.38 9.40 -10.78
CA ASN A 102 5.94 8.08 -11.07
C ASN A 102 7.41 7.99 -10.61
N TYR A 103 7.73 6.92 -9.86
CA TYR A 103 9.04 6.61 -9.31
C TYR A 103 9.68 5.33 -9.89
N GLU A 104 9.08 4.66 -10.88
CA GLU A 104 9.59 3.42 -11.51
C GLU A 104 10.79 3.65 -12.44
N GLY A 105 11.45 4.80 -12.31
CA GLY A 105 12.56 5.30 -13.12
C GLY A 105 12.97 6.69 -12.61
N PRO A 106 13.49 7.58 -13.48
CA PRO A 106 13.64 8.99 -13.12
C PRO A 106 12.30 9.55 -12.65
N THR A 107 12.31 10.27 -11.52
CA THR A 107 11.09 10.85 -10.96
C THR A 107 10.38 11.71 -11.99
N ARG A 108 9.12 11.38 -12.24
CA ARG A 108 8.25 12.09 -13.18
C ARG A 108 7.05 12.66 -12.45
N TYR A 109 7.01 13.98 -12.34
CA TYR A 109 5.85 14.71 -11.84
C TYR A 109 4.82 14.89 -12.96
N CYS A 110 3.54 14.71 -12.65
CA CYS A 110 2.48 15.09 -13.58
C CYS A 110 2.41 16.62 -13.73
N SER A 111 2.10 17.08 -14.94
CA SER A 111 1.60 18.43 -15.15
C SER A 111 0.20 18.62 -14.53
N GLN A 112 -0.28 19.86 -14.47
CA GLN A 112 -1.62 20.15 -13.96
C GLN A 112 -2.72 19.45 -14.78
N ASP A 113 -2.61 19.44 -16.11
CA ASP A 113 -3.61 18.81 -16.98
C ASP A 113 -3.62 17.28 -16.85
N GLU A 114 -2.44 16.67 -16.69
CA GLU A 114 -2.32 15.24 -16.40
C GLU A 114 -2.89 14.90 -15.02
N THR A 115 -2.65 15.76 -14.03
CA THR A 115 -3.20 15.61 -12.68
C THR A 115 -4.73 15.70 -12.71
N ASN A 116 -5.30 16.67 -13.44
CA ASN A 116 -6.74 16.79 -13.63
C ASN A 116 -7.33 15.53 -14.29
N THR A 117 -6.68 15.06 -15.36
CA THR A 117 -7.08 13.84 -16.08
C THR A 117 -7.01 12.60 -15.19
N PHE A 118 -5.93 12.48 -14.41
CA PHE A 118 -5.73 11.40 -13.46
C PHE A 118 -6.88 11.34 -12.46
N TRP A 119 -7.20 12.45 -11.79
CA TRP A 119 -8.26 12.50 -10.77
C TRP A 119 -9.66 12.24 -11.34
N GLN A 120 -9.99 12.85 -12.49
CA GLN A 120 -11.27 12.62 -13.17
C GLN A 120 -11.45 11.15 -13.58
N THR A 121 -10.35 10.41 -13.79
CA THR A 121 -10.39 9.02 -14.23
C THR A 121 -10.31 8.03 -13.08
N ILE A 122 -9.42 8.25 -12.11
CA ILE A 122 -9.17 7.27 -11.05
C ILE A 122 -10.29 7.29 -10.01
N ILE A 123 -10.76 8.46 -9.57
CA ILE A 123 -11.73 8.56 -8.47
C ILE A 123 -13.03 7.79 -8.77
N PRO A 124 -13.70 7.96 -9.94
CA PRO A 124 -14.91 7.19 -10.24
C PRO A 124 -14.67 5.68 -10.31
N LYS A 125 -13.46 5.25 -10.67
CA LYS A 125 -13.11 3.83 -10.72
C LYS A 125 -12.87 3.26 -9.33
N LEU A 126 -12.28 4.03 -8.42
CA LEU A 126 -12.10 3.62 -7.02
C LEU A 126 -13.45 3.53 -6.31
N GLU A 127 -14.32 4.54 -6.46
CA GLU A 127 -15.68 4.53 -5.88
C GLU A 127 -16.57 3.39 -6.40
N ALA A 128 -16.27 2.85 -7.58
CA ALA A 128 -16.98 1.71 -8.17
C ALA A 128 -16.32 0.35 -7.87
N ASP A 129 -15.11 0.33 -7.30
CA ASP A 129 -14.38 -0.90 -7.02
C ASP A 129 -14.80 -1.45 -5.65
N LYS A 130 -15.46 -2.61 -5.64
CA LYS A 130 -15.96 -3.25 -4.42
C LYS A 130 -14.85 -3.71 -3.45
N ASP A 131 -13.61 -3.81 -3.92
CA ASP A 131 -12.48 -4.26 -3.11
C ASP A 131 -11.70 -3.07 -2.51
N VAL A 132 -12.07 -1.82 -2.84
CA VAL A 132 -11.46 -0.56 -2.38
C VAL A 132 -12.43 0.22 -1.49
#